data_AF-T1GLZ4-F1
#
_entry.id   AF-T1GLZ4-F1
#
_cell.length_a   1.000
_cell.length_b   1.000
_cell.length_c   1.000
_cell.angle_alpha   90.00
_cell.angle_beta   90.00
_cell.angle_gamma   90.00
#
_symmetry.space_group_name_H-M   'P 1'
#
loop_
_entity.id
_entity.type
_entity.pdbx_description
1 polymer ?
#
loop_
_entity_poly.entity_id
_entity_poly.type
_entity_poly.pdbx_seq_one_letter_code
_entity_poly.pdbx_strand_id
1 'polypeptide(L)'
;MKTILKLKGDLARTLFQQTFVITGVRIRKTGKTVFLEVQQGKLLSLGDIDGSTISWKKSTGISNKYISVNHRTKVHINKVQESGGNYVLTQVNFASSNNELFVEMGLTKFNYSSGELLKERRTLSTRSNNFSTKDAAQSSVPYLEIGDVSIIEGSPLTGIGLHYKQSRGFGGFIGLSVRLYDHNKNIDDLIN
;
A
#
# COMPACT_ATOMS: atom_id res chain seq x y z
N MET A 1 15.59 18.85 22.15
CA MET A 1 14.86 19.22 20.92
C MET A 1 14.78 17.99 20.02
N LYS A 2 13.59 17.46 19.75
CA LYS A 2 13.38 16.32 18.84
C LYS A 2 13.18 16.90 17.43
N THR A 3 14.19 16.78 16.58
CA THR A 3 14.09 17.22 15.18
C THR A 3 13.01 16.39 14.50
N ILE A 4 11.87 17.02 14.18
CA ILE A 4 10.81 16.41 13.38
C ILE A 4 11.39 16.22 11.98
N LEU A 5 11.79 15.00 11.64
CA LEU A 5 12.15 14.61 10.27
C LEU A 5 10.95 14.92 9.37
N LYS A 6 11.07 15.96 8.53
CA LYS A 6 10.08 16.27 7.49
C LYS A 6 10.06 15.11 6.50
N LEU A 7 9.06 14.24 6.60
CA LEU A 7 8.82 13.17 5.64
C LEU A 7 8.63 13.76 4.22
N LYS A 8 9.44 13.29 3.28
CA LYS A 8 9.18 13.44 1.84
C LYS A 8 8.51 12.15 1.37
N GLY A 9 7.41 12.28 0.64
CA GLY A 9 6.67 11.12 0.14
C GLY A 9 5.77 11.44 -1.03
N ASP A 10 5.42 10.38 -1.75
CA ASP A 10 4.46 10.36 -2.86
C ASP A 10 3.16 9.69 -2.39
N LEU A 11 2.22 10.51 -1.92
CA LEU A 11 0.98 10.05 -1.31
C LEU A 11 -0.11 9.82 -2.37
N ALA A 12 -0.56 8.57 -2.45
CA ALA A 12 -1.80 8.21 -3.11
C ALA A 12 -2.88 7.91 -2.06
N ARG A 13 -4.04 8.56 -2.17
CA ARG A 13 -5.16 8.42 -1.22
C ARG A 13 -6.48 8.41 -1.98
N THR A 14 -7.48 7.77 -1.40
CA THR A 14 -8.85 7.82 -1.91
C THR A 14 -9.43 9.23 -1.80
N LEU A 15 -10.48 9.50 -2.57
CA LEU A 15 -11.25 10.75 -2.45
C LEU A 15 -11.82 10.88 -1.03
N PHE A 16 -11.81 12.10 -0.49
CA PHE A 16 -12.20 12.44 0.89
C PHE A 16 -13.70 12.22 1.23
N GLN A 17 -14.45 11.51 0.38
CA GLN A 17 -15.80 11.04 0.68
C GLN A 17 -15.70 9.70 1.40
N GLN A 18 -16.37 9.62 2.56
CA GLN A 18 -16.22 8.66 3.66
C GLN A 18 -16.45 7.16 3.33
N THR A 19 -16.44 6.76 2.06
CA THR A 19 -16.80 5.41 1.62
C THR A 19 -15.86 4.83 0.56
N PHE A 20 -14.83 5.56 0.09
CA PHE A 20 -13.89 4.99 -0.89
C PHE A 20 -12.69 4.30 -0.23
N VAL A 21 -12.40 3.09 -0.70
CA VAL A 21 -11.24 2.28 -0.28
C VAL A 21 -10.33 1.98 -1.47
N ILE A 22 -9.08 1.61 -1.17
CA ILE A 22 -8.12 1.18 -2.18
C ILE A 22 -8.38 -0.29 -2.51
N THR A 23 -8.57 -0.59 -3.79
CA THR A 23 -8.84 -1.93 -4.34
C THR A 23 -7.70 -2.46 -5.21
N GLY A 24 -6.71 -1.62 -5.52
CA GLY A 24 -5.55 -1.98 -6.33
C GLY A 24 -4.44 -0.94 -6.22
N VAL A 25 -3.22 -1.35 -6.52
CA VAL A 25 -2.04 -0.48 -6.49
C VAL A 25 -1.14 -0.84 -7.66
N ARG A 26 -0.54 0.17 -8.29
CA ARG A 26 0.42 -0.04 -9.38
C ARG A 26 1.55 0.97 -9.35
N ILE A 27 2.62 0.61 -10.04
CA ILE A 27 3.76 1.47 -10.29
C ILE A 27 3.71 1.96 -11.73
N ARG A 28 3.69 3.28 -11.95
CA ARG A 28 3.74 3.87 -13.30
C ARG A 28 5.05 4.63 -13.49
N LYS A 29 5.81 4.29 -14.53
CA LYS A 29 6.99 5.08 -14.94
C LYS A 29 6.59 6.10 -15.99
N THR A 30 6.84 7.39 -15.73
CA THR A 30 6.74 8.46 -16.73
C THR A 30 8.07 9.21 -16.78
N GLY A 31 8.75 9.16 -17.93
CA GLY A 31 10.10 9.70 -18.07
C GLY A 31 11.08 8.98 -17.14
N LYS A 32 11.76 9.75 -16.27
CA LYS A 32 12.71 9.26 -15.25
C LYS A 32 12.07 9.07 -13.87
N THR A 33 10.77 9.31 -13.76
CA THR A 33 10.05 9.27 -12.48
C THR A 33 9.17 8.04 -12.40
N VAL A 34 9.17 7.43 -11.21
CA VAL A 34 8.28 6.33 -10.83
C VAL A 34 7.22 6.89 -9.90
N PHE A 35 5.95 6.61 -10.21
CA PHE A 35 4.78 7.04 -9.46
C PHE A 35 4.07 5.84 -8.85
N LEU A 36 3.52 6.04 -7.65
CA LEU A 36 2.53 5.12 -7.10
C LEU A 36 1.12 5.57 -7.53
N GLU A 37 0.34 4.68 -8.11
CA GLU A 37 -1.06 4.93 -8.42
C GLU A 37 -1.94 3.91 -7.68
N VAL A 38 -3.14 4.34 -7.28
CA VAL A 38 -4.10 3.51 -6.55
C VAL A 38 -5.38 3.39 -7.34
N GLN A 39 -5.94 2.20 -7.40
CA GLN A 39 -7.33 1.99 -7.82
C GLN A 39 -8.20 2.16 -6.58
N GLN A 40 -9.28 2.91 -6.71
CA GLN A 40 -10.27 3.08 -5.66
C GLN A 40 -11.64 2.61 -6.12
N GLY A 41 -12.46 2.17 -5.17
CA GLY A 41 -13.88 1.86 -5.35
C GLY A 41 -14.66 2.22 -4.09
N LYS A 42 -15.95 2.49 -4.23
CA LYS A 42 -16.87 2.75 -3.12
C LYS A 42 -17.17 1.44 -2.40
N LEU A 43 -16.91 1.42 -1.10
CA LEU A 43 -17.23 0.34 -0.18
C LEU A 43 -18.74 0.31 0.06
N LEU A 44 -19.28 -0.89 -0.02
CA LEU A 44 -20.66 -1.23 0.28
C LEU A 44 -20.72 -2.09 1.55
N SER A 45 -21.94 -2.40 1.98
CA SER A 45 -22.19 -3.38 3.04
C SER A 45 -21.50 -4.71 2.75
N LEU A 46 -21.16 -5.43 3.81
CA LEU A 46 -20.49 -6.74 3.77
C LEU A 46 -19.10 -6.71 3.13
N GLY A 47 -18.50 -5.50 3.07
CA GLY A 47 -17.19 -5.29 2.47
C GLY A 47 -17.19 -5.41 0.95
N ASP A 48 -18.34 -5.37 0.29
CA ASP A 48 -18.41 -5.41 -1.17
C ASP A 48 -17.97 -4.08 -1.81
N ILE A 49 -17.63 -4.09 -3.09
CA ILE A 49 -17.20 -2.90 -3.83
C ILE A 49 -18.19 -2.60 -4.95
N ASP A 50 -18.65 -1.35 -5.02
CA ASP A 50 -19.42 -0.88 -6.16
C ASP A 50 -18.52 -0.80 -7.41
N GLY A 51 -18.59 -1.84 -8.25
CA GLY A 51 -17.80 -1.97 -9.46
C GLY A 51 -17.92 -0.79 -10.43
N SER A 52 -19.06 -0.07 -10.42
CA SER A 52 -19.28 1.09 -11.28
C SER A 52 -18.43 2.31 -10.89
N THR A 53 -17.91 2.32 -9.66
CA THR A 53 -17.11 3.42 -9.10
C THR A 53 -15.60 3.18 -9.21
N ILE A 54 -15.19 2.01 -9.71
CA ILE A 54 -13.80 1.61 -9.81
C ILE A 54 -13.05 2.54 -10.77
N SER A 55 -12.03 3.23 -10.24
CA SER A 55 -11.20 4.12 -11.04
C SER A 55 -9.78 4.23 -10.52
N TRP A 56 -8.82 4.34 -11.45
CA TRP A 56 -7.43 4.63 -11.11
C TRP A 56 -7.25 6.11 -10.78
N LYS A 57 -6.62 6.39 -9.65
CA LYS A 57 -6.18 7.72 -9.22
C LYS A 57 -4.66 7.74 -9.16
N LYS A 58 -4.09 8.75 -9.81
CA LYS A 58 -2.67 9.08 -9.64
C LYS A 58 -2.45 9.56 -8.21
N SER A 59 -1.26 9.33 -7.67
CA SER A 59 -0.87 10.03 -6.44
C SER A 59 -1.11 11.53 -6.64
N THR A 60 -1.85 12.14 -5.72
CA THR A 60 -1.99 13.59 -5.68
C THR A 60 -0.70 14.14 -5.08
N GLY A 61 0.42 13.93 -5.78
CA GLY A 61 1.70 14.47 -5.41
C GLY A 61 1.57 15.98 -5.37
N ILE A 62 1.60 16.54 -4.16
CA ILE A 62 1.90 17.96 -3.95
C ILE A 62 3.15 18.23 -4.79
N SER A 63 3.05 19.18 -5.72
CA SER A 63 4.10 19.50 -6.68
C SER A 63 5.49 19.46 -6.01
N ASN A 64 6.39 18.63 -6.54
CA ASN A 64 7.85 18.59 -6.24
C ASN A 64 8.38 17.73 -5.08
N LYS A 65 7.66 16.72 -4.56
CA LYS A 65 8.28 15.71 -3.66
C LYS A 65 8.66 14.41 -4.39
N TYR A 66 9.67 14.46 -5.24
CA TYR A 66 10.31 13.24 -5.72
C TYR A 66 11.24 12.67 -4.64
N ILE A 67 11.28 11.34 -4.51
CA ILE A 67 12.29 10.65 -3.72
C ILE A 67 13.44 10.29 -4.66
N SER A 68 14.57 10.98 -4.50
CA SER A 68 15.81 10.61 -5.18
C SER A 68 16.45 9.43 -4.47
N VAL A 69 16.66 8.34 -5.19
CA VAL A 69 17.38 7.15 -4.72
C VAL A 69 18.81 7.16 -5.28
N ASN A 70 19.77 6.60 -4.55
CA ASN A 70 21.16 6.45 -4.99
C ASN A 70 21.70 5.08 -4.56
N HIS A 71 22.97 4.80 -4.90
CA HIS A 71 23.62 3.50 -4.63
C HIS A 71 23.74 3.13 -3.13
N ARG A 72 23.49 4.07 -2.21
CA ARG A 72 23.46 3.82 -0.76
C ARG A 72 22.05 3.66 -0.22
N THR A 73 21.02 3.93 -1.03
CA THR A 73 19.63 3.89 -0.57
C THR A 73 19.24 2.47 -0.21
N LYS A 74 18.82 2.26 1.03
CA LYS A 74 18.27 0.98 1.49
C LYS A 74 16.78 0.93 1.13
N VAL A 75 16.31 -0.17 0.58
CA VAL A 75 14.89 -0.35 0.24
C VAL A 75 14.29 -1.44 1.14
N HIS A 76 13.25 -1.10 1.87
CA HIS A 76 12.56 -2.02 2.78
C HIS A 76 11.57 -2.90 2.01
N ILE A 77 12.02 -4.10 1.63
CA ILE A 77 11.24 -5.08 0.87
C ILE A 77 10.54 -6.04 1.84
N ASN A 78 9.56 -5.51 2.56
CA ASN A 78 8.78 -6.28 3.52
C ASN A 78 7.30 -6.27 3.14
N LYS A 79 6.58 -7.26 3.68
CA LYS A 79 5.13 -7.29 3.70
C LYS A 79 4.64 -6.79 5.04
N VAL A 80 3.65 -5.91 5.03
CA VAL A 80 2.99 -5.43 6.24
C VAL A 80 1.47 -5.54 6.04
N GLN A 81 0.77 -5.88 7.11
CA GLN A 81 -0.67 -6.13 7.09
C GLN A 81 -1.26 -5.86 8.46
N GLU A 82 -2.55 -5.52 8.48
CA GLU A 82 -3.34 -5.53 9.71
C GLU A 82 -3.76 -6.97 10.06
N SER A 83 -3.59 -7.37 11.32
CA SER A 83 -3.92 -8.72 11.80
C SER A 83 -5.14 -8.76 12.72
N GLY A 84 -5.62 -7.62 13.23
CA GLY A 84 -6.76 -7.55 14.16
C GLY A 84 -7.75 -6.41 13.85
N GLY A 85 -8.99 -6.79 13.55
CA GLY A 85 -10.13 -5.88 13.38
C GLY A 85 -10.48 -5.54 11.92
N ASN A 86 -11.62 -4.88 11.75
CA ASN A 86 -12.18 -4.52 10.46
C ASN A 86 -11.55 -3.24 9.92
N TYR A 87 -10.34 -3.37 9.38
CA TYR A 87 -9.58 -2.28 8.79
C TYR A 87 -9.38 -2.49 7.30
N VAL A 88 -9.47 -1.39 6.55
CA VAL A 88 -9.29 -1.36 5.09
C VAL A 88 -8.29 -0.28 4.70
N LEU A 89 -7.58 -0.53 3.61
CA LEU A 89 -6.57 0.35 3.06
C LEU A 89 -7.22 1.56 2.40
N THR A 90 -6.83 2.76 2.83
CA THR A 90 -7.35 4.02 2.28
C THR A 90 -6.24 4.95 1.78
N GLN A 91 -4.98 4.69 2.15
CA GLN A 91 -3.82 5.46 1.73
C GLN A 91 -2.59 4.58 1.53
N VAL A 92 -1.78 4.88 0.51
CA VAL A 92 -0.44 4.31 0.33
C VAL A 92 0.54 5.43 -0.03
N ASN A 93 1.72 5.38 0.54
CA ASN A 93 2.75 6.40 0.35
C ASN A 93 4.12 5.74 0.17
N PHE A 94 4.84 6.09 -0.91
CA PHE A 94 6.29 5.88 -0.91
C PHE A 94 6.92 6.93 -0.01
N ALA A 95 7.60 6.51 1.04
CA ALA A 95 8.21 7.38 2.03
C ALA A 95 9.71 7.16 2.07
N SER A 96 10.47 8.24 2.33
CA SER A 96 11.90 8.13 2.55
C SER A 96 12.38 8.94 3.74
N SER A 97 13.29 8.32 4.51
CA SER A 97 13.95 8.92 5.67
C SER A 97 15.30 8.25 5.88
N ASN A 98 16.34 9.01 6.23
CA ASN A 98 17.70 8.51 6.49
C ASN A 98 18.28 7.60 5.37
N ASN A 99 18.02 7.94 4.10
CA ASN A 99 18.41 7.16 2.94
C ASN A 99 17.82 5.73 2.91
N GLU A 100 16.69 5.54 3.58
CA GLU A 100 15.86 4.37 3.49
C GLU A 100 14.59 4.73 2.71
N LEU A 101 14.19 3.89 1.76
CA LEU A 101 12.93 3.95 1.03
C LEU A 101 12.03 2.82 1.57
N PHE A 102 10.80 3.15 1.91
CA PHE A 102 9.81 2.22 2.44
C PHE A 102 8.40 2.61 1.99
N VAL A 103 7.45 1.71 2.19
CA VAL A 103 6.04 1.97 1.93
C VAL A 103 5.33 2.19 3.25
N GLU A 104 4.54 3.27 3.33
CA GLU A 104 3.60 3.53 4.41
C GLU A 104 2.18 3.26 3.94
N MET A 105 1.37 2.69 4.82
CA MET A 105 -0.02 2.36 4.60
C MET A 105 -0.89 3.07 5.61
N GLY A 106 -1.91 3.79 5.15
CA GLY A 106 -2.99 4.31 6.00
C GLY A 106 -4.20 3.38 5.94
N LEU A 107 -4.56 2.82 7.09
CA LEU A 107 -5.70 1.95 7.30
C LEU A 107 -6.80 2.71 8.04
N THR A 108 -8.04 2.47 7.68
CA THR A 108 -9.22 3.03 8.34
C THR A 108 -10.14 1.89 8.75
N LYS A 109 -10.61 1.92 10.00
CA LYS A 109 -11.56 0.92 10.48
C LYS A 109 -12.89 1.11 9.77
N PHE A 110 -13.65 0.06 9.51
CA PHE A 110 -14.96 0.13 8.91
C PHE A 110 -15.95 -0.78 9.65
N ASN A 111 -17.23 -0.44 9.55
CA ASN A 111 -18.30 -1.32 9.96
C ASN A 111 -18.59 -2.31 8.81
N TYR A 112 -18.48 -3.61 9.08
CA TYR A 112 -18.65 -4.63 8.03
C TYR A 112 -20.09 -4.67 7.52
N SER A 113 -21.07 -4.67 8.42
CA SER A 113 -22.50 -4.75 8.06
C SER A 113 -22.95 -3.53 7.23
N SER A 114 -22.49 -2.32 7.55
CA SER A 114 -22.91 -1.10 6.84
C SER A 114 -21.99 -0.64 5.72
N GLY A 115 -20.72 -1.06 5.71
CA GLY A 115 -19.71 -0.55 4.77
C GLY A 115 -19.19 0.86 5.10
N GLU A 116 -19.54 1.41 6.27
CA GLU A 116 -19.14 2.77 6.66
C GLU A 116 -17.71 2.81 7.22
N LEU A 117 -16.88 3.75 6.73
CA LEU A 117 -15.57 4.02 7.32
C LEU A 117 -15.70 4.79 8.63
N LEU A 118 -15.12 4.24 9.69
CA LEU A 118 -15.08 4.82 11.03
C LEU A 118 -13.92 5.79 11.21
N LYS A 119 -13.94 6.56 12.31
CA LYS A 119 -12.88 7.54 12.63
C LYS A 119 -11.55 6.91 13.04
N GLU A 120 -11.56 5.65 13.49
CA GLU A 120 -10.37 4.93 13.95
C GLU A 120 -9.43 4.65 12.77
N ARG A 121 -8.15 5.03 12.90
CA ARG A 121 -7.15 4.89 11.85
C ARG A 121 -5.85 4.29 12.40
N ARG A 122 -5.14 3.57 11.54
CA ARG A 122 -3.81 3.01 11.82
C ARG A 122 -2.86 3.30 10.68
N THR A 123 -1.57 3.36 11.00
CA THR A 123 -0.52 3.45 10.00
C THR A 123 0.45 2.30 10.19
N LEU A 124 0.74 1.59 9.10
CA LEU A 124 1.77 0.55 9.07
C LEU A 124 2.87 0.94 8.08
N SER A 125 4.07 0.38 8.27
CA SER A 125 5.22 0.66 7.42
C SER A 125 6.05 -0.59 7.19
N THR A 126 6.56 -0.77 5.96
CA THR A 126 7.51 -1.85 5.65
C THR A 126 8.85 -1.71 6.38
N ARG A 127 9.10 -0.54 6.99
CA ARG A 127 10.26 -0.28 7.87
C ARG A 127 10.13 -0.92 9.26
N SER A 128 8.96 -1.42 9.66
CA SER A 128 8.74 -1.93 11.01
C SER A 128 9.58 -3.19 11.31
N ASN A 129 10.30 -3.18 12.43
CA ASN A 129 11.35 -4.14 12.81
C ASN A 129 10.85 -5.51 13.33
N ASN A 130 9.62 -5.92 13.05
CA ASN A 130 9.07 -7.18 13.60
C ASN A 130 9.51 -8.45 12.84
N PHE A 131 10.37 -8.35 11.83
CA PHE A 131 10.91 -9.51 11.12
C PHE A 131 12.45 -9.47 11.10
N SER A 132 13.04 -10.34 11.92
CA SER A 132 14.47 -10.63 11.95
C SER A 132 14.82 -11.64 10.87
N THR A 133 15.03 -11.19 9.64
CA THR A 133 15.83 -11.96 8.67
C THR A 133 16.54 -11.01 7.72
N LYS A 134 17.89 -11.07 7.75
CA LYS A 134 18.86 -10.46 6.84
C LYS A 134 18.27 -9.66 5.68
N ASP A 135 18.24 -8.33 5.83
CA ASP A 135 18.07 -7.43 4.71
C ASP A 135 19.12 -7.79 3.64
N ALA A 136 18.67 -7.97 2.41
CA ALA A 136 19.55 -8.05 1.24
C ALA A 136 20.16 -6.68 0.99
N ALA A 137 21.05 -6.24 1.88
CA ALA A 137 21.92 -5.11 1.66
C ALA A 137 22.94 -5.50 0.59
N GLN A 138 22.53 -5.54 -0.68
CA GLN A 138 23.46 -5.77 -1.78
C GLN A 138 23.13 -4.90 -3.00
N SER A 139 24.22 -4.39 -3.55
CA SER A 139 24.37 -3.36 -4.57
C SER A 139 23.96 -3.79 -5.99
N SER A 140 22.93 -4.60 -6.11
CA SER A 140 22.30 -4.96 -7.39
C SER A 140 20.91 -4.35 -7.40
N VAL A 141 20.63 -3.48 -8.39
CA VAL A 141 19.27 -2.93 -8.60
C VAL A 141 18.47 -4.02 -9.32
N PRO A 142 17.59 -4.77 -8.62
CA PRO A 142 16.72 -5.72 -9.30
C PRO A 142 15.75 -4.97 -10.23
N TYR A 143 15.25 -5.64 -11.26
CA TYR A 143 14.23 -5.05 -12.12
C TYR A 143 12.98 -4.70 -11.29
N LEU A 144 12.32 -3.59 -11.61
CA LEU A 144 11.04 -3.24 -10.98
C LEU A 144 9.91 -3.72 -11.89
N GLU A 145 9.05 -4.60 -11.36
CA GLU A 145 7.84 -5.00 -12.04
C GLU A 145 6.82 -3.86 -11.96
N ILE A 146 6.45 -3.30 -13.11
CA ILE A 146 5.47 -2.21 -13.23
C ILE A 146 4.06 -2.72 -13.57
N GLY A 147 3.84 -4.03 -13.44
CA GLY A 147 2.54 -4.65 -13.68
C GLY A 147 1.48 -4.14 -12.68
N ASP A 148 0.23 -4.07 -13.14
CA ASP A 148 -0.89 -3.65 -12.30
C ASP A 148 -1.25 -4.78 -11.33
N VAL A 149 -1.37 -4.47 -10.04
CA VAL A 149 -1.89 -5.40 -9.03
C VAL A 149 -3.25 -4.87 -8.56
N SER A 150 -4.30 -5.34 -9.25
CA SER A 150 -5.69 -4.93 -9.02
C SER A 150 -6.63 -6.11 -9.14
N ILE A 151 -7.79 -6.01 -8.49
CA ILE A 151 -8.85 -7.03 -8.54
C ILE A 151 -9.93 -6.53 -9.48
N ILE A 152 -10.26 -7.33 -10.50
CA ILE A 152 -11.14 -6.92 -11.61
C ILE A 152 -12.57 -6.62 -11.11
N GLU A 153 -13.07 -7.37 -10.13
CA GLU A 153 -14.39 -7.15 -9.51
C GLU A 153 -14.31 -6.34 -8.20
N GLY A 154 -13.10 -6.01 -7.75
CA GLY A 154 -12.86 -5.29 -6.50
C GLY A 154 -13.00 -6.18 -5.25
N SER A 155 -12.11 -5.96 -4.29
CA SER A 155 -12.27 -6.38 -2.90
C SER A 155 -11.45 -5.40 -2.06
N PRO A 156 -11.87 -5.08 -0.81
CA PRO A 156 -11.09 -4.21 0.04
C PRO A 156 -9.72 -4.82 0.31
N LEU A 157 -8.69 -3.99 0.31
CA LEU A 157 -7.34 -4.42 0.66
C LEU A 157 -7.04 -4.17 2.14
N THR A 158 -6.32 -5.10 2.77
CA THR A 158 -5.84 -5.01 4.17
C THR A 158 -4.32 -4.84 4.27
N GLY A 159 -3.62 -5.05 3.15
CA GLY A 159 -2.16 -5.15 3.08
C GLY A 159 -1.63 -4.72 1.72
N ILE A 160 -0.47 -4.06 1.71
CA ILE A 160 0.42 -3.98 0.56
C ILE A 160 1.83 -4.31 1.03
N GLY A 161 2.62 -4.93 0.18
CA GLY A 161 4.02 -5.20 0.43
C GLY A 161 4.83 -5.23 -0.85
N LEU A 162 6.14 -5.09 -0.68
CA LEU A 162 7.09 -5.40 -1.73
C LEU A 162 7.53 -6.86 -1.57
N HIS A 163 7.71 -7.56 -2.69
CA HIS A 163 8.25 -8.90 -2.70
C HIS A 163 9.40 -9.01 -3.69
N TYR A 164 10.39 -9.82 -3.36
CA TYR A 164 11.56 -10.08 -4.20
C TYR A 164 11.55 -11.52 -4.71
N LYS A 165 11.74 -11.71 -6.01
CA LYS A 165 11.86 -13.02 -6.66
C LYS A 165 13.18 -13.08 -7.45
N GLN A 166 13.91 -14.18 -7.30
CA GLN A 166 15.18 -14.41 -8.00
C GLN A 166 15.38 -15.88 -8.38
N SER A 167 16.23 -16.11 -9.37
CA SER A 167 16.81 -17.41 -9.70
C SER A 167 18.33 -17.36 -9.52
N ARG A 168 18.95 -18.52 -9.30
CA ARG A 168 20.40 -18.62 -9.10
C ARG A 168 21.13 -18.04 -10.32
N GLY A 169 22.02 -17.08 -10.08
CA GLY A 169 22.80 -16.40 -11.13
C GLY A 169 22.14 -15.15 -11.73
N PHE A 170 20.93 -14.76 -11.29
CA PHE A 170 20.22 -13.58 -11.80
C PHE A 170 19.87 -12.60 -10.67
N GLY A 171 19.88 -11.30 -10.96
CA GLY A 171 19.60 -10.23 -10.00
C GLY A 171 18.13 -10.07 -9.58
N GLY A 172 17.22 -10.86 -10.15
CA GLY A 172 15.81 -10.90 -9.76
C GLY A 172 15.00 -9.63 -10.08
N PHE A 173 13.78 -9.58 -9.55
CA PHE A 173 12.88 -8.43 -9.63
C PHE A 173 12.16 -8.15 -8.30
N ILE A 174 11.77 -6.89 -8.11
CA ILE A 174 10.88 -6.44 -7.04
C ILE A 174 9.51 -6.17 -7.64
N GLY A 175 8.48 -6.75 -7.05
CA GLY A 175 7.08 -6.52 -7.42
C GLY A 175 6.23 -6.05 -6.25
N LEU A 176 5.08 -5.44 -6.55
CA LEU A 176 4.04 -5.16 -5.57
C LEU A 176 3.27 -6.45 -5.22
N SER A 177 2.75 -6.51 -4.01
CA SER A 177 1.81 -7.53 -3.57
C SER A 177 0.74 -6.87 -2.70
N VAL A 178 -0.50 -7.35 -2.81
CA VAL A 178 -1.62 -6.87 -2.00
C VAL A 178 -2.19 -8.03 -1.19
N ARG A 179 -2.85 -7.71 -0.06
CA ARG A 179 -3.59 -8.68 0.74
C ARG A 179 -5.06 -8.30 0.76
N LEU A 180 -5.91 -9.27 0.49
CA LEU A 180 -7.35 -9.09 0.45
C LEU A 180 -7.93 -9.04 1.86
N TYR A 181 -9.08 -8.40 1.99
CA TYR A 181 -9.91 -8.53 3.17
C TYR A 181 -10.45 -9.96 3.25
N ASP A 182 -10.41 -10.51 4.45
CA ASP A 182 -10.88 -11.87 4.72
C ASP A 182 -12.30 -11.78 5.29
N HIS A 183 -13.29 -11.99 4.42
CA HIS A 183 -14.71 -11.86 4.75
C HIS A 183 -15.17 -12.89 5.80
N ASN A 184 -14.49 -14.04 5.89
CA ASN A 184 -14.84 -15.10 6.85
C ASN A 184 -14.71 -14.64 8.31
N LYS A 185 -13.96 -13.57 8.58
CA LYS A 185 -13.79 -13.01 9.93
C LYS A 185 -15.06 -12.41 10.52
N ASN A 186 -16.09 -12.16 9.71
CA ASN A 186 -17.34 -11.54 10.14
C ASN A 186 -18.55 -12.42 9.83
N ILE A 187 -18.37 -13.73 9.68
CA ILE A 187 -19.49 -14.62 9.41
C ILE A 187 -20.50 -14.61 10.57
N ASP A 188 -20.01 -14.41 11.79
CA ASP A 188 -20.82 -14.30 13.00
C ASP A 188 -21.65 -13.01 13.06
N ASP A 189 -21.19 -11.94 12.37
CA ASP A 189 -21.92 -10.66 12.27
C ASP A 189 -23.10 -10.73 11.29
N LEU A 190 -23.24 -11.83 10.52
CA LEU A 190 -24.30 -12.03 9.51
C LEU A 190 -25.49 -12.84 10.02
N ILE A 191 -25.31 -13.56 11.12
CA ILE A 191 -26.26 -14.56 11.64
C ILE A 191 -26.92 -14.12 12.97
N ASN A 192 -26.60 -12.92 13.45
CA ASN A 192 -27.15 -12.29 14.65
C ASN A 192 -27.87 -10.99 14.32
#